data_AF-A0A800F9L7-F1
#
_entry.id   AF-A0A800F9L7-F1
#
_cell.length_a   1.000
_cell.length_b   1.000
_cell.length_c   1.000
_cell.angle_alpha   90.00
_cell.angle_beta   90.00
_cell.angle_gamma   90.00
#
_symmetry.space_group_name_H-M   'P 1'
#
loop_
_entity.id
_entity.type
_entity.pdbx_description
1 polymer ?
#
loop_
_entity_poly.entity_id
_entity_poly.type
_entity_poly.pdbx_seq_one_letter_code
_entity_poly.pdbx_strand_id
1 'polypeptide(L)'
;MGSARTALLILAFAAIYTSNVRAQSTPPNFLVEFEGQFEASADKFVALAKAMPAESYDWRPMDGVASVVSVYMHVARYNYFYPEIALDVHSPMGAAEYDSWETGVADKEKAVAILAESMEHVRRVVSAMSSEDIEEQTRLYG
;
A
#
# COMPACT_ATOMS: atom_id res chain seq x y z
N MET A 1 24.47 40.41 29.51
CA MET A 1 24.05 40.10 28.12
C MET A 1 23.92 38.59 27.82
N GLY A 2 23.92 37.70 28.83
CA GLY A 2 23.79 36.25 28.61
C GLY A 2 22.37 35.66 28.75
N SER A 3 21.49 36.25 29.58
CA SER A 3 20.20 35.58 29.91
C SER A 3 19.12 35.72 28.83
N ALA A 4 19.13 36.81 28.04
CA ALA A 4 18.15 37.02 26.97
C ALA A 4 18.35 36.09 25.76
N ARG A 5 19.59 35.67 25.49
CA ARG A 5 19.92 34.72 24.42
C ARG A 5 19.54 33.29 24.79
N THR A 6 19.70 32.91 26.05
CA THR A 6 19.29 31.59 26.57
C THR A 6 17.75 31.46 26.61
N ALA A 7 17.04 32.54 26.96
CA ALA A 7 15.57 32.55 26.94
C ALA A 7 14.98 32.41 25.51
N LEU A 8 15.64 33.01 24.50
CA LEU A 8 15.21 32.93 23.10
C LEU A 8 15.41 31.52 22.51
N LEU A 9 16.47 30.81 22.91
CA LEU A 9 16.75 29.44 22.47
C LEU A 9 15.77 28.41 23.05
N ILE A 10 15.29 28.62 24.28
CA ILE A 10 14.28 27.74 24.91
C ILE A 10 12.90 27.90 24.25
N LEU A 11 12.53 29.13 23.86
CA LEU A 11 11.28 29.40 23.12
C LEU A 11 11.28 28.82 21.70
N ALA A 12 12.43 28.84 21.01
CA ALA A 12 12.57 28.24 19.68
C ALA A 12 12.46 26.70 19.73
N PHE A 13 12.97 26.06 20.80
CA PHE A 13 12.84 24.62 20.97
C PHE A 13 11.39 24.20 21.28
N ALA A 14 10.67 24.95 22.13
CA ALA A 14 9.27 24.66 22.45
C ALA A 14 8.32 24.76 21.23
N ALA A 15 8.59 25.68 20.30
CA ALA A 15 7.81 25.80 19.07
C ALA A 15 7.94 24.57 18.15
N ILE A 16 9.12 23.93 18.10
CA ILE A 16 9.39 22.74 17.27
C ILE A 16 8.70 21.49 17.83
N TYR A 17 8.51 21.39 19.15
CA TYR A 17 7.76 20.27 19.73
C TYR A 17 6.25 20.35 19.44
N THR A 18 5.68 21.56 19.44
CA THR A 18 4.22 21.72 19.21
C THR A 18 3.77 21.45 17.78
N SER A 19 4.64 21.60 16.78
CA SER A 19 4.32 21.27 15.38
C SER A 19 4.25 19.76 15.13
N ASN A 20 5.07 18.95 15.83
CA ASN A 20 5.03 17.50 15.68
C ASN A 20 3.75 16.87 16.25
N VAL A 21 3.15 17.47 17.29
CA VAL A 21 1.89 16.98 17.88
C VAL A 21 0.70 17.16 16.93
N ARG A 22 0.75 18.13 16.00
CA ARG A 22 -0.29 18.29 14.97
C ARG A 22 -0.19 17.32 13.79
N ALA A 23 0.94 16.62 13.63
CA ALA A 23 1.14 15.69 12.52
C ALA A 23 0.54 14.29 12.78
N GLN A 24 0.12 13.99 14.02
CA GLN A 24 -0.58 12.76 14.38
C GLN A 24 -1.97 13.10 14.94
N SER A 25 -2.88 13.54 14.07
CA SER A 25 -4.31 13.47 14.41
C SER A 25 -4.73 12.01 14.39
N THR A 26 -5.31 11.51 15.48
CA THR A 26 -5.96 10.19 15.49
C THR A 26 -7.05 10.17 14.43
N PRO A 27 -7.04 9.21 13.48
CA PRO A 27 -8.11 9.05 12.51
C PRO A 27 -9.48 8.87 13.19
N PRO A 28 -10.57 9.36 12.59
CA PRO A 28 -11.90 9.30 13.20
C PRO A 28 -12.46 7.87 13.35
N ASN A 29 -12.00 6.92 12.53
CA ASN A 29 -12.32 5.48 12.59
C ASN A 29 -11.27 4.70 11.78
N PHE A 30 -11.34 3.36 11.83
CA PHE A 30 -10.40 2.50 11.12
C PHE A 30 -10.47 2.64 9.60
N LEU A 31 -11.66 2.89 9.03
CA LEU A 31 -11.82 3.11 7.58
C LEU A 31 -10.94 4.26 7.08
N VAL A 32 -11.02 5.42 7.74
CA VAL A 32 -10.22 6.60 7.35
C VAL A 32 -8.73 6.38 7.58
N GLU A 33 -8.35 5.65 8.62
CA GLU A 33 -6.94 5.25 8.83
C GLU A 33 -6.45 4.36 7.70
N PHE A 34 -7.22 3.31 7.39
CA PHE A 34 -6.90 2.35 6.34
C PHE A 34 -6.78 3.04 4.98
N GLU A 35 -7.76 3.86 4.58
CA GLU A 35 -7.74 4.61 3.32
C GLU A 35 -6.48 5.47 3.20
N GLY A 36 -6.12 6.21 4.25
CA GLY A 36 -4.93 7.06 4.25
C GLY A 36 -3.63 6.26 4.11
N GLN A 37 -3.50 5.15 4.83
CA GLN A 37 -2.32 4.28 4.75
C GLN A 37 -2.24 3.53 3.42
N PHE A 38 -3.37 3.03 2.94
CA PHE A 38 -3.47 2.32 1.68
C PHE A 38 -3.11 3.25 0.52
N GLU A 39 -3.71 4.44 0.44
CA GLU A 39 -3.44 5.40 -0.64
C GLU A 39 -1.96 5.77 -0.68
N ALA A 40 -1.39 6.13 0.47
CA ALA A 40 0.02 6.50 0.56
C ALA A 40 0.95 5.35 0.17
N SER A 41 0.56 4.09 0.41
CA SER A 41 1.36 2.91 0.08
C SER A 41 1.19 2.50 -1.39
N ALA A 42 -0.04 2.48 -1.89
CA ALA A 42 -0.40 2.17 -3.27
C ALA A 42 0.32 3.12 -4.24
N ASP A 43 0.25 4.43 -4.00
CA ASP A 43 0.88 5.44 -4.84
C ASP A 43 2.39 5.28 -4.89
N LYS A 44 3.04 5.09 -3.73
CA LYS A 44 4.48 4.89 -3.66
C LYS A 44 4.90 3.62 -4.38
N PHE A 45 4.13 2.55 -4.24
CA PHE A 45 4.48 1.25 -4.82
C PHE A 45 4.30 1.23 -6.34
N VAL A 46 3.22 1.82 -6.85
CA VAL A 46 3.02 2.02 -8.31
C VAL A 46 4.06 2.99 -8.87
N ALA A 47 4.39 4.08 -8.16
CA ALA A 47 5.43 5.00 -8.58
C ALA A 47 6.81 4.34 -8.63
N LEU A 48 7.14 3.50 -7.65
CA LEU A 48 8.37 2.71 -7.63
C LEU A 48 8.44 1.78 -8.85
N ALA A 49 7.38 1.01 -9.12
CA ALA A 49 7.33 0.13 -10.29
C ALA A 49 7.54 0.92 -11.60
N LYS A 50 6.86 2.05 -11.77
CA LYS A 50 7.06 2.93 -12.93
C LYS A 50 8.51 3.43 -13.06
N ALA A 51 9.16 3.76 -11.95
CA ALA A 51 10.51 4.32 -11.92
C ALA A 51 11.61 3.28 -12.15
N MET A 52 11.40 2.01 -11.78
CA MET A 52 12.42 0.97 -11.95
C MET A 52 12.72 0.69 -13.43
N PRO A 53 13.99 0.61 -13.86
CA PRO A 53 14.34 0.25 -15.23
C PRO A 53 13.82 -1.13 -15.62
N ALA A 54 13.41 -1.32 -16.88
CA ALA A 54 12.82 -2.58 -17.34
C ALA A 54 13.78 -3.76 -17.16
N GLU A 55 15.08 -3.55 -17.41
CA GLU A 55 16.14 -4.56 -17.22
C GLU A 55 16.30 -5.03 -15.76
N SER A 56 15.73 -4.31 -14.79
CA SER A 56 15.77 -4.67 -13.37
C SER A 56 14.60 -5.54 -12.93
N TYR A 57 13.58 -5.76 -13.77
CA TYR A 57 12.38 -6.51 -13.39
C TYR A 57 12.67 -8.00 -13.12
N ASP A 58 13.63 -8.58 -13.83
CA ASP A 58 14.06 -9.97 -13.62
C ASP A 58 15.11 -10.13 -12.51
N TRP A 59 15.66 -9.03 -11.98
CA TRP A 59 16.66 -9.09 -10.92
C TRP A 59 16.09 -9.75 -9.66
N ARG A 60 16.93 -10.56 -9.01
CA ARG A 60 16.64 -11.20 -7.73
C ARG A 60 17.86 -11.13 -6.81
N PRO A 61 17.68 -11.07 -5.47
CA PRO A 61 18.79 -11.01 -4.52
C PRO A 61 19.70 -12.25 -4.55
N MET A 62 19.12 -13.43 -4.74
CA MET A 62 19.80 -14.73 -4.83
C MET A 62 18.88 -15.79 -5.44
N ASP A 63 19.44 -16.96 -5.74
CA ASP A 63 18.67 -18.10 -6.24
C ASP A 63 17.55 -18.51 -5.26
N GLY A 64 16.39 -18.84 -5.82
CA GLY A 64 15.20 -19.20 -5.05
C GLY A 64 14.43 -18.03 -4.44
N VAL A 65 14.91 -16.79 -4.57
CA VAL A 65 14.18 -15.59 -4.14
C VAL A 65 13.40 -14.98 -5.32
N ALA A 66 12.19 -14.48 -5.03
CA ALA A 66 11.35 -13.80 -6.00
C ALA A 66 12.11 -12.67 -6.71
N SER A 67 11.88 -12.53 -8.02
CA SER A 67 12.32 -11.36 -8.76
C SER A 67 11.47 -10.14 -8.41
N VAL A 68 11.95 -8.95 -8.80
CA VAL A 68 11.21 -7.70 -8.65
C VAL A 68 9.81 -7.79 -9.25
N VAL A 69 9.67 -8.32 -10.48
CA VAL A 69 8.36 -8.47 -11.13
C VAL A 69 7.45 -9.44 -10.39
N SER A 70 7.98 -10.56 -9.89
CA SER A 70 7.19 -11.50 -9.09
C SER A 70 6.68 -10.85 -7.79
N VAL A 71 7.44 -9.96 -7.16
CA VAL A 71 6.97 -9.20 -5.97
C VAL A 71 5.83 -8.25 -6.32
N TYR A 72 5.92 -7.52 -7.44
CA TYR A 72 4.81 -6.67 -7.90
C TYR A 72 3.55 -7.49 -8.20
N MET A 73 3.71 -8.62 -8.88
CA MET A 73 2.59 -9.50 -9.22
C MET A 73 2.01 -10.22 -8.01
N HIS A 74 2.83 -10.52 -7.00
CA HIS A 74 2.34 -11.05 -5.73
C HIS A 74 1.41 -10.04 -5.05
N VAL A 75 1.81 -8.77 -4.92
CA VAL A 75 0.94 -7.73 -4.36
C VAL A 75 -0.32 -7.57 -5.19
N ALA A 76 -0.20 -7.52 -6.52
CA ALA A 76 -1.34 -7.36 -7.41
C ALA A 76 -2.33 -8.53 -7.28
N ARG A 77 -1.83 -9.77 -7.23
CA ARG A 77 -2.64 -10.97 -7.00
C ARG A 77 -3.43 -10.88 -5.70
N TYR A 78 -2.76 -10.51 -4.61
CA TYR A 78 -3.38 -10.50 -3.28
C TYR A 78 -4.40 -9.38 -3.10
N ASN A 79 -4.28 -8.30 -3.87
CA ASN A 79 -5.31 -7.28 -3.97
C ASN A 79 -6.64 -7.78 -4.57
N TYR A 80 -6.66 -8.89 -5.31
CA TYR A 80 -7.89 -9.56 -5.76
C TYR A 80 -8.25 -10.78 -4.90
N PHE A 81 -7.25 -11.59 -4.56
CA PHE A 81 -7.46 -12.82 -3.79
C PHE A 81 -8.06 -12.55 -2.40
N TYR A 82 -7.59 -11.52 -1.68
CA TYR A 82 -8.09 -11.24 -0.34
C TYR A 82 -9.55 -10.77 -0.32
N PRO A 83 -9.96 -9.76 -1.13
CA PRO A 83 -11.37 -9.42 -1.22
C PRO A 83 -12.26 -10.61 -1.62
N GLU A 84 -11.81 -11.45 -2.55
CA GLU A 84 -12.59 -12.60 -3.00
C GLU A 84 -12.79 -13.65 -1.90
N ILE A 85 -11.71 -14.05 -1.21
CA ILE A 85 -11.78 -15.16 -0.25
C ILE A 85 -12.29 -14.73 1.13
N ALA A 86 -11.96 -13.50 1.57
CA ALA A 86 -12.25 -13.06 2.93
C ALA A 86 -13.46 -12.11 3.03
N LEU A 87 -13.84 -11.44 1.94
CA LEU A 87 -14.92 -10.44 1.91
C LEU A 87 -16.07 -10.82 0.96
N ASP A 88 -16.00 -11.98 0.29
CA ASP A 88 -16.97 -12.42 -0.72
C ASP A 88 -17.14 -11.43 -1.90
N VAL A 89 -16.10 -10.63 -2.18
CA VAL A 89 -16.07 -9.69 -3.31
C VAL A 89 -15.44 -10.37 -4.51
N HIS A 90 -16.27 -10.93 -5.39
CA HIS A 90 -15.79 -11.65 -6.57
C HIS A 90 -14.85 -10.82 -7.46
N SER A 91 -13.70 -11.40 -7.83
CA SER A 91 -12.77 -10.78 -8.76
C SER A 91 -13.37 -10.65 -10.17
N PRO A 92 -13.20 -9.51 -10.85
CA PRO A 92 -13.65 -9.34 -12.23
C PRO A 92 -12.85 -10.17 -13.24
N MET A 93 -11.68 -10.71 -12.88
CA MET A 93 -10.87 -11.56 -13.76
C MET A 93 -10.84 -13.04 -13.36
N GLY A 94 -11.29 -13.36 -12.15
CA GLY A 94 -11.33 -14.73 -11.60
C GLY A 94 -9.96 -15.28 -11.17
N ALA A 95 -10.01 -16.32 -10.34
CA ALA A 95 -8.83 -16.87 -9.67
C ALA A 95 -7.72 -17.38 -10.59
N ALA A 96 -8.10 -18.05 -11.67
CA ALA A 96 -7.12 -18.59 -12.62
C ALA A 96 -6.25 -17.49 -13.26
N GLU A 97 -6.81 -16.30 -13.47
CA GLU A 97 -6.06 -15.18 -14.05
C GLU A 97 -5.05 -14.62 -13.04
N TYR A 98 -5.50 -14.22 -11.85
CA TYR A 98 -4.60 -13.59 -10.87
C TYR A 98 -3.55 -14.56 -10.31
N ASP A 99 -3.85 -15.87 -10.22
CA ASP A 99 -2.90 -16.88 -9.75
C ASP A 99 -1.77 -17.11 -10.75
N SER A 100 -1.97 -16.78 -12.02
CA SER A 100 -0.95 -16.93 -13.06
C SER A 100 0.12 -15.85 -13.03
N TRP A 101 -0.16 -14.67 -12.47
CA TRP A 101 0.67 -13.48 -12.70
C TRP A 101 2.08 -13.57 -12.13
N GLU A 102 2.26 -14.19 -10.96
CA GLU A 102 3.58 -14.30 -10.30
C GLU A 102 4.62 -15.05 -11.15
N THR A 103 4.16 -15.93 -12.04
CA THR A 103 5.00 -16.74 -12.94
C THR A 103 4.84 -16.38 -14.42
N GLY A 104 3.70 -15.79 -14.81
CA GLY A 104 3.33 -15.52 -16.20
C GLY A 104 3.56 -14.09 -16.68
N VAL A 105 3.84 -13.13 -15.79
CA VAL A 105 4.10 -11.74 -16.15
C VAL A 105 5.57 -11.39 -15.91
N ALA A 106 6.25 -10.98 -16.97
CA ALA A 106 7.65 -10.52 -16.94
C ALA A 106 7.83 -9.09 -17.47
N ASP A 107 6.95 -8.67 -18.37
CA ASP A 107 6.99 -7.36 -19.03
C ASP A 107 6.65 -6.21 -18.06
N LYS A 108 7.46 -5.14 -18.09
CA LYS A 108 7.32 -4.00 -17.19
C LYS A 108 5.99 -3.29 -17.38
N GLU A 109 5.64 -2.98 -18.62
CA GLU A 109 4.44 -2.23 -18.96
C GLU A 109 3.18 -2.97 -18.50
N LYS A 110 3.12 -4.28 -18.78
CA LYS A 110 2.04 -5.16 -18.30
C LYS A 110 2.00 -5.25 -16.78
N ALA A 111 3.15 -5.46 -16.13
CA ALA A 111 3.23 -5.54 -14.67
C ALA A 111 2.76 -4.24 -13.99
N VAL A 112 3.17 -3.07 -14.49
CA VAL A 112 2.75 -1.78 -13.96
C VAL A 112 1.23 -1.59 -14.15
N ALA A 113 0.69 -1.97 -15.30
CA ALA A 113 -0.75 -1.85 -15.57
C ALA A 113 -1.58 -2.72 -14.62
N ILE A 114 -1.19 -3.99 -14.46
CA ILE A 114 -1.84 -4.94 -13.55
C ILE A 114 -1.74 -4.44 -12.11
N LEU A 115 -0.55 -4.01 -11.68
CA LEU A 115 -0.35 -3.50 -10.31
C LEU A 115 -1.23 -2.28 -10.04
N ALA A 116 -1.27 -1.31 -10.96
CA ALA A 116 -2.10 -0.12 -10.81
C ALA A 116 -3.59 -0.47 -10.73
N GLU A 117 -4.09 -1.32 -11.63
CA GLU A 117 -5.51 -1.73 -11.60
C GLU A 117 -5.86 -2.52 -10.34
N SER A 118 -4.92 -3.30 -9.80
CA SER A 118 -5.14 -4.01 -8.52
C SER A 118 -5.34 -3.03 -7.36
N MET A 119 -4.65 -1.88 -7.36
CA MET A 119 -4.84 -0.84 -6.34
C MET A 119 -6.21 -0.17 -6.50
N GLU A 120 -6.64 0.09 -7.75
CA GLU A 120 -7.99 0.60 -8.03
C GLU A 120 -9.08 -0.39 -7.61
N HIS A 121 -8.85 -1.70 -7.74
CA HIS A 121 -9.80 -2.69 -7.25
C HIS A 121 -9.99 -2.59 -5.73
N VAL A 122 -8.91 -2.52 -4.95
CA VAL A 122 -9.00 -2.33 -3.50
C VAL A 122 -9.68 -1.01 -3.15
N ARG A 123 -9.36 0.09 -3.84
CA ARG A 123 -10.07 1.38 -3.64
C ARG A 123 -11.57 1.22 -3.83
N ARG A 124 -12.00 0.54 -4.90
CA ARG A 124 -13.43 0.28 -5.16
C ARG A 124 -14.07 -0.57 -4.06
N VAL A 125 -13.41 -1.64 -3.62
CA VAL A 125 -13.88 -2.50 -2.52
C VAL A 125 -14.10 -1.65 -1.27
N VAL A 126 -13.06 -0.91 -0.85
CA VAL A 126 -13.06 -0.12 0.39
C VAL A 126 -14.07 1.02 0.32
N SER A 127 -14.20 1.70 -0.82
CA SER A 127 -15.17 2.79 -0.99
C SER A 127 -16.63 2.35 -0.89
N ALA A 128 -16.90 1.05 -1.03
CA ALA A 128 -18.22 0.47 -0.87
C ALA A 128 -18.52 0.00 0.56
N MET A 129 -17.52 0.02 1.45
CA MET A 129 -17.64 -0.43 2.84
C MET A 129 -18.09 0.71 3.76
N SER A 130 -18.88 0.36 4.77
CA SER A 130 -19.13 1.21 5.92
C SER A 130 -17.96 1.16 6.91
N SER A 131 -17.94 2.08 7.89
CA SER A 131 -16.99 1.99 9.00
C SER A 131 -17.20 0.77 9.88
N GLU A 132 -18.41 0.19 9.90
CA GLU A 132 -18.71 -1.04 10.64
C GLU A 132 -18.19 -2.26 9.88
N ASP A 133 -18.41 -2.32 8.56
CA ASP A 133 -18.00 -3.45 7.71
C ASP A 133 -16.49 -3.72 7.79
N ILE A 134 -15.67 -2.66 7.80
CA ILE A 134 -14.20 -2.80 7.81
C ILE A 134 -13.65 -3.21 9.19
N GLU A 135 -14.45 -3.10 10.25
CA GLU A 135 -14.09 -3.56 11.60
C GLU A 135 -14.47 -5.04 11.82
N GLU A 136 -15.24 -5.63 10.90
CA GLU A 136 -15.64 -7.03 11.01
C GLU A 136 -14.44 -7.99 10.91
N GLN A 137 -14.53 -9.08 11.67
CA GLN A 137 -13.53 -10.14 11.62
C GLN A 137 -13.76 -11.04 10.43
N THR A 138 -12.71 -11.22 9.63
CA THR A 138 -12.72 -12.12 8.47
C THR A 138 -11.83 -13.32 8.72
N ARG A 139 -12.02 -14.37 7.91
CA ARG A 139 -11.18 -15.57 7.95
C ARG A 139 -10.47 -15.73 6.62
N LEU A 140 -9.15 -15.58 6.66
CA LEU A 140 -8.32 -15.71 5.47
C LEU A 140 -7.70 -17.10 5.30
N TYR A 141 -7.31 -17.75 6.41
CA TYR A 141 -6.71 -19.08 6.41
C TYR A 141 -7.31 -19.98 7.50
N GLY A 142 -7.22 -21.29 7.26
CA GLY A 142 -7.71 -22.35 8.16
C GLY A 142 -9.19 -22.63 8.01
#